data_AF-A0AAI8FHG8-F1
#
_entry.id   AF-A0AAI8FHG8-F1
#
_cell.length_a   1.000
_cell.length_b   1.000
_cell.length_c   1.000
_cell.angle_alpha   90.00
_cell.angle_beta   90.00
_cell.angle_gamma   90.00
#
_symmetry.space_group_name_H-M   'P 1'
#
loop_
_entity.id
_entity.type
_entity.pdbx_description
1 polymer ?
#
loop_
_entity_poly.entity_id
_entity_poly.type
_entity_poly.pdbx_seq_one_letter_code
_entity_poly.pdbx_strand_id
1 'polypeptide(L)'
;MISAFAFLLCIFFAFSLYMMTLTLDPRNFESLLRSISEIFLITWLVTTGLRMDISPPRDEPIRFNRARQRIYAYNFKRQWWNPFDKGKVVPVSYDWSQVRAERWSQTGALPNGGVIFKWGVMLSIVAPGTNNVIDRFHLSTMGADQHAWAYICTYMQEGPSALPPPGEPKDHNDVLWCEFALRLAPRVVWPAEMDLESRTAP
;
A
#
# COMPACT_ATOMS: atom_id res chain seq x y z
N MET A 1 -8.86 -2.31 1.37
CA MET A 1 -9.87 -3.20 0.77
C MET A 1 -9.30 -4.62 0.82
N ILE A 2 -9.92 -5.60 1.50
CA ILE A 2 -9.53 -7.01 1.32
C ILE A 2 -9.64 -7.22 -0.19
N SER A 3 -8.55 -7.63 -0.83
CA SER A 3 -8.60 -7.87 -2.26
C SER A 3 -9.67 -8.95 -2.47
N ALA A 4 -10.59 -8.76 -3.43
CA ALA A 4 -11.57 -9.77 -3.79
C ALA A 4 -10.93 -11.17 -3.95
N PHE A 5 -9.65 -11.17 -4.31
CA PHE A 5 -8.73 -12.31 -4.32
C PHE A 5 -8.65 -13.09 -2.98
N ALA A 6 -8.39 -12.44 -1.84
CA ALA A 6 -8.24 -13.16 -0.57
C ALA A 6 -9.57 -13.75 -0.08
N PHE A 7 -10.69 -13.09 -0.35
CA PHE A 7 -12.02 -13.63 -0.07
C PHE A 7 -12.34 -14.85 -0.95
N LEU A 8 -12.02 -14.80 -2.24
CA LEU A 8 -12.14 -15.94 -3.16
C LEU A 8 -11.26 -17.12 -2.73
N LEU A 9 -10.05 -16.86 -2.24
CA LEU A 9 -9.17 -17.91 -1.69
C LEU A 9 -9.78 -18.59 -0.45
N CYS A 10 -10.45 -17.85 0.43
CA CYS A 10 -11.15 -18.43 1.58
C CYS A 10 -12.34 -19.31 1.16
N ILE A 11 -13.11 -18.89 0.14
CA ILE A 11 -14.22 -19.70 -0.42
C ILE A 11 -13.65 -20.97 -1.05
N PHE A 12 -12.60 -20.84 -1.84
CA PHE A 12 -11.92 -21.98 -2.47
C PHE A 12 -11.37 -22.95 -1.42
N PHE A 13 -10.80 -22.44 -0.32
CA PHE A 13 -10.34 -23.26 0.79
C PHE A 13 -11.49 -24.03 1.46
N ALA A 14 -12.61 -23.37 1.76
CA ALA A 14 -13.77 -24.04 2.34
C ALA A 14 -14.35 -25.12 1.41
N PHE A 15 -14.39 -24.84 0.10
CA PHE A 15 -14.83 -25.80 -0.90
C PHE A 15 -13.87 -27.00 -1.04
N SER A 16 -12.56 -26.75 -1.07
CA SER A 16 -11.54 -27.81 -1.10
C SER A 16 -11.62 -28.68 0.15
N LEU A 17 -11.73 -28.10 1.35
CA LEU A 17 -11.92 -28.86 2.59
C LEU A 17 -13.19 -29.73 2.54
N TYR A 18 -14.30 -29.20 2.03
CA TYR A 18 -15.53 -29.97 1.86
C TYR A 18 -15.34 -31.14 0.89
N MET A 19 -14.75 -30.90 -0.28
CA MET A 19 -14.47 -31.95 -1.27
C MET A 19 -13.49 -33.01 -0.74
N MET A 20 -12.54 -32.61 0.10
CA MET A 20 -11.64 -33.53 0.78
C MET A 20 -12.42 -34.49 1.70
N THR A 21 -13.41 -34.02 2.47
CA THR A 21 -14.20 -34.93 3.33
C THR A 21 -14.96 -36.00 2.55
N LEU A 22 -15.36 -35.70 1.31
CA LEU A 22 -16.08 -36.63 0.44
C LEU A 22 -15.18 -37.66 -0.25
N THR A 23 -13.89 -37.36 -0.38
CA THR A 23 -12.93 -38.16 -1.18
C THR A 23 -11.84 -38.84 -0.34
N LEU A 24 -11.76 -38.50 0.95
CA LEU A 24 -10.79 -39.05 1.88
C LEU A 24 -11.09 -40.52 2.17
N ASP A 25 -10.21 -41.41 1.71
CA ASP A 25 -10.11 -42.77 2.24
C ASP A 25 -9.01 -42.80 3.31
N PRO A 26 -9.35 -42.92 4.61
CA PRO A 26 -8.38 -42.90 5.70
C PRO A 26 -7.52 -44.17 5.78
N ARG A 27 -7.88 -45.24 5.05
CA ARG A 27 -7.11 -46.49 5.03
C ARG A 27 -6.04 -46.49 3.95
N ASN A 28 -6.10 -45.55 3.01
CA ASN A 28 -5.15 -45.41 1.93
C ASN A 28 -4.14 -44.29 2.25
N PHE A 29 -2.86 -44.65 2.27
CA PHE A 29 -1.77 -43.72 2.62
C PHE A 29 -1.58 -42.62 1.57
N GLU A 30 -1.73 -42.94 0.28
CA GLU A 30 -1.56 -41.98 -0.82
C GLU A 30 -2.63 -40.89 -0.79
N SER A 31 -3.89 -41.26 -0.49
CA SER A 31 -4.96 -40.28 -0.30
C SER A 31 -4.71 -39.39 0.90
N LEU A 32 -4.22 -39.96 2.02
CA LEU A 32 -3.88 -39.19 3.21
C LEU A 32 -2.76 -38.17 2.94
N LEU A 33 -1.67 -38.59 2.28
CA LEU A 33 -0.55 -37.73 1.94
C LEU A 33 -0.96 -36.60 1.00
N ARG A 34 -1.77 -36.91 -0.02
CA ARG A 34 -2.32 -35.93 -0.96
C ARG A 34 -3.15 -34.89 -0.24
N SER A 35 -4.07 -35.33 0.62
CA SER A 35 -4.95 -34.45 1.39
C SER A 35 -4.18 -33.54 2.35
N ILE A 36 -3.17 -34.07 3.05
CA ILE A 36 -2.30 -33.28 3.94
C ILE A 36 -1.58 -32.19 3.13
N SER A 37 -1.00 -32.56 1.99
CA SER A 37 -0.25 -31.64 1.11
C SER A 37 -1.16 -30.52 0.57
N GLU A 38 -2.39 -30.84 0.19
CA GLU A 38 -3.39 -29.87 -0.25
C GLU A 38 -3.76 -28.87 0.85
N ILE A 39 -4.04 -29.35 2.07
CA ILE A 39 -4.32 -28.48 3.22
C ILE A 39 -3.14 -27.52 3.47
N PHE A 40 -1.91 -28.03 3.47
CA PHE A 40 -0.72 -27.20 3.69
C PHE A 40 -0.58 -26.11 2.62
N LEU A 41 -0.74 -26.48 1.34
CA LEU A 41 -0.62 -25.53 0.23
C LEU A 41 -1.68 -24.44 0.30
N ILE A 42 -2.95 -24.80 0.51
CA ILE A 42 -4.03 -23.80 0.53
C ILE A 42 -3.93 -22.93 1.78
N THR A 43 -3.63 -23.51 2.95
CA THR A 43 -3.40 -22.73 4.17
C THR A 43 -2.26 -21.72 3.97
N TRP A 44 -1.17 -22.13 3.31
CA TRP A 44 -0.07 -21.24 2.98
C TRP A 44 -0.47 -20.12 2.01
N LEU A 45 -1.25 -20.43 0.97
CA LEU A 45 -1.77 -19.43 0.00
C LEU A 45 -2.71 -18.42 0.67
N VAL A 46 -3.66 -18.89 1.48
CA VAL A 46 -4.62 -18.04 2.20
C VAL A 46 -3.90 -17.13 3.20
N THR A 47 -3.01 -17.68 4.03
CA THR A 47 -2.26 -16.89 5.02
C THR A 47 -1.34 -15.87 4.36
N THR A 48 -0.67 -16.24 3.26
CA THR A 48 0.17 -15.31 2.50
C THR A 48 -0.67 -14.22 1.83
N GLY A 49 -1.80 -14.57 1.23
CA GLY A 49 -2.73 -13.61 0.61
C GLY A 49 -3.30 -12.62 1.62
N LEU A 50 -3.84 -13.11 2.74
CA LEU A 50 -4.34 -12.25 3.83
C LEU A 50 -3.24 -11.36 4.39
N ARG A 51 -2.02 -11.88 4.54
CA ARG A 51 -0.88 -11.06 4.97
C ARG A 51 -0.57 -9.95 3.96
N MET A 52 -0.69 -10.19 2.65
CA MET A 52 -0.49 -9.14 1.65
C MET A 52 -1.49 -8.00 1.79
N ASP A 53 -2.74 -8.31 2.16
CA ASP A 53 -3.81 -7.32 2.29
C ASP A 53 -3.76 -6.55 3.62
N ILE A 54 -3.27 -7.17 4.70
CA ILE A 54 -3.28 -6.60 6.07
C ILE A 54 -1.94 -5.94 6.43
N SER A 55 -0.83 -6.31 5.79
CA SER A 55 0.51 -5.79 6.15
C SER A 55 0.71 -4.29 5.88
N PRO A 56 0.22 -3.71 4.76
CA PRO A 56 0.32 -2.27 4.54
C PRO A 56 -0.54 -1.54 5.59
N PRO A 57 -0.06 -0.43 6.18
CA PRO A 57 -0.90 0.37 7.05
C PRO A 57 -2.05 1.01 6.27
N ARG A 58 -3.05 1.41 7.04
CA ARG A 58 -4.37 1.86 6.55
C ARG A 58 -4.30 2.95 5.49
N ASP A 59 -3.40 3.91 5.70
CA ASP A 59 -3.13 5.03 4.81
C ASP A 59 -1.62 5.21 4.68
N GLU A 60 -1.20 5.77 3.56
CA GLU A 60 0.18 6.22 3.32
C GLU A 60 0.21 7.76 3.31
N PRO A 61 -0.04 8.44 4.45
CA PRO A 61 -0.11 9.88 4.44
C PRO A 61 1.27 10.47 4.14
N ILE A 62 1.31 11.34 3.13
CA ILE A 62 2.48 12.17 2.82
C ILE A 62 2.20 13.55 3.39
N ARG A 63 3.06 14.01 4.31
CA ARG A 63 2.97 15.34 4.90
C ARG A 63 3.96 16.27 4.23
N PHE A 64 3.48 17.45 3.87
CA PHE A 64 4.30 18.51 3.26
C PHE A 64 4.43 19.65 4.26
N ASN A 65 5.66 20.01 4.62
CA ASN A 65 5.93 21.19 5.44
C ASN A 65 6.67 22.23 4.59
N ARG A 66 5.94 23.29 4.22
CA ARG A 66 6.50 24.41 3.44
C ARG A 66 7.58 25.16 4.22
N ALA A 67 7.37 25.46 5.51
CA ALA A 67 8.29 26.29 6.29
C ALA A 67 9.68 25.66 6.39
N ARG A 68 9.74 24.33 6.48
CA ARG A 68 10.99 23.56 6.48
C ARG A 68 11.44 23.12 5.10
N GLN A 69 10.64 23.33 4.05
CA GLN A 69 10.85 22.79 2.69
C GLN A 69 11.13 21.27 2.72
N ARG A 70 10.33 20.52 3.48
CA ARG A 70 10.52 19.08 3.70
C ARG A 70 9.23 18.29 3.49
N ILE A 71 9.43 17.03 3.10
CA ILE A 71 8.37 16.03 3.01
C ILE A 71 8.61 14.93 4.04
N TYR A 72 7.53 14.42 4.60
CA TYR A 72 7.54 13.30 5.52
C TYR A 72 6.61 12.22 4.98
N ALA A 73 7.11 10.99 4.88
CA ALA A 73 6.37 9.87 4.34
C ALA A 73 6.74 8.59 5.09
N TYR A 74 5.91 7.56 4.97
CA TYR A 74 6.31 6.21 5.35
C TYR A 74 6.85 5.48 4.13
N ASN A 75 8.09 5.03 4.22
CA ASN A 75 8.67 4.15 3.22
C ASN A 75 8.30 2.70 3.56
N PHE A 76 7.51 2.10 2.67
CA PHE A 76 7.08 0.71 2.75
C PHE A 76 8.04 -0.18 1.96
N LYS A 77 9.05 -0.70 2.64
CA LYS A 77 9.94 -1.71 2.05
C LYS A 77 9.36 -3.08 2.29
N ARG A 78 8.60 -3.56 1.31
CA ARG A 78 8.05 -4.92 1.31
C ARG A 78 8.55 -5.71 0.12
N GLN A 79 9.15 -6.87 0.38
CA GLN A 79 9.55 -7.79 -0.67
C GLN A 79 8.36 -8.62 -1.15
N TRP A 80 7.90 -8.39 -2.37
CA TRP A 80 6.74 -9.09 -2.95
C TRP A 80 6.90 -10.62 -3.02
N TRP A 81 8.14 -11.11 -3.10
CA TRP A 81 8.46 -12.54 -3.20
C TRP A 81 8.71 -13.21 -1.85
N ASN A 82 8.96 -12.45 -0.78
CA ASN A 82 9.27 -13.02 0.54
C ASN A 82 8.02 -12.96 1.43
N PRO A 83 7.27 -14.06 1.59
CA PRO A 83 6.06 -14.08 2.40
C PRO A 83 6.34 -13.92 3.88
N PHE A 84 7.59 -14.11 4.34
CA PHE A 84 8.01 -13.96 5.73
C PHE A 84 8.50 -12.56 6.07
N ASP A 85 8.73 -11.71 5.08
CA ASP A 85 9.09 -10.31 5.30
C ASP A 85 7.93 -9.60 6.02
N LYS A 86 8.20 -9.05 7.20
CA LYS A 86 7.20 -8.31 7.98
C LYS A 86 6.85 -6.98 7.31
N GLY A 87 7.60 -6.59 6.28
CA GLY A 87 7.55 -5.25 5.71
C GLY A 87 8.17 -4.28 6.70
N LYS A 88 9.16 -3.51 6.27
CA LYS A 88 9.71 -2.44 7.10
C LYS A 88 8.95 -1.15 6.75
N VAL A 89 8.15 -0.69 7.70
CA VAL A 89 7.56 0.66 7.68
C VAL A 89 8.58 1.59 8.31
N VAL A 90 9.27 2.38 7.49
CA VAL A 90 10.28 3.32 7.97
C VAL A 90 9.76 4.74 7.76
N PRO A 91 9.50 5.52 8.81
CA PRO A 91 9.21 6.94 8.65
C PRO A 91 10.47 7.64 8.11
N VAL A 92 10.32 8.32 6.98
CA VAL A 92 11.42 8.99 6.28
C VAL A 92 11.08 10.46 6.05
N SER A 93 12.11 11.29 6.10
CA SER A 93 12.04 12.72 5.79
C SER A 93 13.00 13.06 4.66
N TYR A 94 12.53 13.82 3.68
CA TYR A 94 13.35 14.26 2.55
C TYR A 94 13.20 15.77 2.34
N ASP A 95 14.25 16.40 1.82
CA ASP A 95 14.19 17.80 1.43
C ASP A 95 13.39 17.94 0.12
N TRP A 96 12.59 18.99 0.00
CA TRP A 96 11.73 19.25 -1.15
C TRP A 96 12.51 19.36 -2.46
N SER A 97 13.75 19.85 -2.42
CA SER A 97 14.66 19.95 -3.57
C SER A 97 14.99 18.59 -4.21
N GLN A 98 14.84 17.50 -3.47
CA GLN A 98 15.10 16.13 -3.94
C GLN A 98 13.89 15.51 -4.64
N VAL A 99 12.70 16.09 -4.47
CA VAL A 99 11.44 15.52 -4.95
C VAL A 99 11.24 15.85 -6.42
N ARG A 100 10.97 14.84 -7.23
CA ARG A 100 10.58 14.99 -8.63
C ARG A 100 9.29 14.23 -8.92
N ALA A 101 8.46 14.74 -9.81
CA ALA A 101 7.33 14.00 -10.34
C ALA A 101 7.80 13.08 -11.48
N GLU A 102 7.53 11.79 -11.33
CA GLU A 102 7.72 10.77 -12.35
C GLU A 102 6.36 10.34 -12.87
N ARG A 103 6.14 10.42 -14.19
CA ARG A 103 4.94 9.86 -14.81
C ARG A 103 5.20 8.38 -15.07
N TRP A 104 4.31 7.53 -14.60
CA TRP A 104 4.38 6.09 -14.86
C TRP A 104 3.18 5.63 -15.66
N SER A 105 3.38 4.58 -16.45
CA SER A 105 2.32 3.83 -17.09
C SER A 105 2.63 2.34 -16.97
N GLN A 106 1.59 1.55 -16.68
CA GLN A 106 1.65 0.11 -16.64
C GLN A 106 0.52 -0.44 -17.49
N THR A 107 0.89 -1.31 -18.43
CA THR A 107 -0.04 -2.02 -19.28
C THR A 107 -0.14 -3.46 -18.79
N GLY A 108 -1.35 -3.91 -18.47
CA GLY A 108 -1.64 -5.28 -18.07
C GLY A 108 -2.62 -5.92 -19.05
N ALA A 109 -2.54 -7.24 -19.21
CA ALA A 109 -3.53 -8.01 -19.96
C ALA A 109 -4.48 -8.69 -18.97
N LEU A 110 -5.79 -8.53 -19.19
CA LEU A 110 -6.83 -9.32 -18.56
C LEU A 110 -6.86 -10.73 -19.15
N PRO A 111 -7.31 -11.75 -18.40
CA PRO A 111 -7.45 -13.11 -18.90
C PRO A 111 -8.40 -13.25 -20.11
N ASN A 112 -9.29 -12.28 -20.33
CA ASN A 112 -10.21 -12.24 -21.46
C ASN A 112 -9.63 -11.53 -22.71
N GLY A 113 -8.33 -11.19 -22.71
CA GLY A 113 -7.67 -10.48 -23.80
C GLY A 113 -7.85 -8.96 -23.79
N GLY A 114 -8.56 -8.39 -22.81
CA GLY A 114 -8.66 -6.95 -22.62
C GLY A 114 -7.33 -6.36 -22.11
N VAL A 115 -6.97 -5.17 -22.58
CA VAL A 115 -5.77 -4.46 -22.11
C VAL A 115 -6.18 -3.42 -21.08
N ILE A 116 -5.63 -3.53 -19.86
CA ILE A 116 -5.76 -2.50 -18.81
C ILE A 116 -4.56 -1.59 -18.90
N PHE A 117 -4.82 -0.30 -19.06
CA PHE A 117 -3.81 0.73 -18.90
C PHE A 117 -4.01 1.41 -17.55
N LYS A 118 -2.98 1.39 -16.72
CA LYS A 118 -2.89 2.21 -15.51
C LYS A 118 -1.82 3.26 -15.76
N TRP A 119 -2.10 4.51 -15.42
CA TRP A 119 -1.14 5.59 -15.49
C TRP A 119 -1.34 6.50 -14.29
N GLY A 120 -0.29 7.20 -13.90
CA GLY A 120 -0.36 8.15 -12.80
C GLY A 120 0.93 8.93 -12.62
N VAL A 121 0.96 9.69 -11.53
CA VAL A 121 2.16 10.42 -11.09
C VAL A 121 2.69 9.77 -9.81
N MET A 122 4.00 9.65 -9.72
CA MET A 122 4.70 9.21 -8.53
C MET A 122 5.69 10.29 -8.10
N LEU A 123 5.88 10.45 -6.79
CA LEU A 123 6.95 11.24 -6.22
C LEU A 123 8.21 10.38 -6.16
N SER A 124 9.20 10.75 -6.94
CA SER A 124 10.51 10.09 -6.97
C SER A 124 11.52 10.95 -6.25
N ILE A 125 12.16 10.37 -5.23
CA ILE A 125 13.17 11.04 -4.42
C ILE A 125 14.53 10.78 -5.02
N VAL A 126 15.23 11.85 -5.40
CA VAL A 126 16.55 11.76 -6.02
C VAL A 126 17.65 11.99 -4.99
N ALA A 127 18.67 11.13 -5.02
CA ALA A 127 19.86 11.30 -4.18
C ALA A 127 20.56 12.64 -4.47
N PRO A 128 20.94 13.43 -3.45
CA PRO A 128 21.58 14.72 -3.66
C PRO A 128 22.87 14.56 -4.48
N GLY A 129 23.09 15.44 -5.45
CA GLY A 129 24.28 15.40 -6.30
C GLY A 129 24.32 14.24 -7.32
N THR A 130 23.27 13.44 -7.43
CA THR A 130 23.13 12.39 -8.46
C THR A 130 21.77 12.50 -9.16
N ASN A 131 21.56 11.70 -10.20
CA ASN A 131 20.24 11.52 -10.82
C ASN A 131 19.59 10.17 -10.44
N ASN A 132 20.08 9.53 -9.37
CA ASN A 132 19.59 8.22 -8.94
C ASN A 132 18.35 8.37 -8.05
N VAL A 133 17.28 7.67 -8.41
CA VAL A 133 16.03 7.62 -7.62
C VAL A 133 16.22 6.63 -6.47
N ILE A 134 16.14 7.12 -5.24
CA ILE A 134 16.25 6.33 -4.01
C ILE A 134 14.92 5.66 -3.68
N ASP A 135 13.85 6.47 -3.62
CA ASP A 135 12.53 6.06 -3.17
C ASP A 135 11.46 6.59 -4.11
N ARG A 136 10.32 5.90 -4.14
CA ARG A 136 9.15 6.28 -4.93
C ARG A 136 7.89 6.19 -4.08
N PHE A 137 7.05 7.21 -4.13
CA PHE A 137 5.76 7.26 -3.46
C PHE A 137 4.64 7.49 -4.47
N HIS A 138 3.57 6.73 -4.37
CA HIS A 138 2.44 6.86 -5.31
C HIS A 138 1.56 8.05 -4.90
N LEU A 139 1.34 8.98 -5.82
CA LEU A 139 0.29 10.00 -5.70
C LEU A 139 -0.98 9.40 -6.31
N SER A 140 -1.71 8.59 -5.57
CA SER A 140 -3.01 8.10 -6.05
C SER A 140 -4.09 9.13 -5.71
N THR A 141 -4.60 9.85 -6.70
CA THR A 141 -5.74 10.74 -6.52
C THR A 141 -6.81 10.42 -7.56
N MET A 142 -7.28 9.17 -7.59
CA MET A 142 -8.41 8.72 -8.42
C MET A 142 -8.50 9.37 -9.83
N GLY A 143 -7.36 9.46 -10.54
CA GLY A 143 -7.30 10.01 -11.90
C GLY A 143 -6.98 11.51 -12.03
N ALA A 144 -6.75 12.22 -10.92
CA ALA A 144 -6.37 13.64 -10.87
C ALA A 144 -4.90 13.85 -10.44
N ASP A 145 -4.05 12.84 -10.61
CA ASP A 145 -2.67 12.82 -10.08
C ASP A 145 -1.81 14.01 -10.57
N GLN A 146 -2.07 14.50 -11.79
CA GLN A 146 -1.41 15.70 -12.33
C GLN A 146 -1.85 16.99 -11.61
N HIS A 147 -3.14 17.10 -11.29
CA HIS A 147 -3.68 18.22 -10.52
C HIS A 147 -3.19 18.17 -9.08
N ALA A 148 -3.07 16.98 -8.50
CA ALA A 148 -2.48 16.78 -7.18
C ALA A 148 -1.02 17.25 -7.14
N TRP A 149 -0.21 16.91 -8.15
CA TRP A 149 1.16 17.42 -8.25
C TRP A 149 1.22 18.95 -8.37
N ALA A 150 0.40 19.53 -9.24
CA ALA A 150 0.33 20.99 -9.39
C ALA A 150 -0.07 21.67 -8.07
N TYR A 151 -1.06 21.12 -7.36
CA TYR A 151 -1.49 21.59 -6.04
C TYR A 151 -0.35 21.58 -5.03
N ILE A 152 0.42 20.48 -4.96
CA ILE A 152 1.57 20.36 -4.05
C ILE A 152 2.65 21.40 -4.41
N CYS A 153 2.96 21.58 -5.70
CA CYS A 153 3.92 22.59 -6.15
C CYS A 153 3.50 24.00 -5.73
N THR A 154 2.24 24.38 -5.99
CA THR A 154 1.70 25.69 -5.60
C THR A 154 1.72 25.86 -4.07
N TYR A 155 1.35 24.82 -3.31
CA TYR A 155 1.47 24.83 -1.85
C TYR A 155 2.90 25.12 -1.39
N MET A 156 3.89 24.42 -1.95
CA MET A 156 5.29 24.54 -1.53
C MET A 156 5.92 25.87 -1.95
N GLN A 157 5.52 26.44 -3.08
CA GLN A 157 6.04 27.70 -3.61
C GLN A 157 5.33 28.91 -2.98
N GLU A 158 4.03 29.02 -3.19
CA GLU A 158 3.22 30.21 -2.90
C GLU A 158 2.58 30.16 -1.51
N GLY A 159 2.41 28.96 -0.95
CA GLY A 159 1.84 28.75 0.38
C GLY A 159 0.33 28.56 0.40
N PRO A 160 -0.27 28.44 1.60
CA PRO A 160 -1.68 28.09 1.76
C PRO A 160 -2.64 29.17 1.24
N SER A 161 -2.19 30.43 1.11
CA SER A 161 -3.02 31.54 0.60
C SER A 161 -3.30 31.46 -0.90
N ALA A 162 -2.47 30.75 -1.66
CA ALA A 162 -2.62 30.59 -3.10
C ALA A 162 -3.55 29.43 -3.49
N LEU A 163 -3.98 28.65 -2.49
CA LEU A 163 -4.78 27.45 -2.70
C LEU A 163 -6.21 27.65 -2.19
N PRO A 164 -7.18 26.93 -2.75
CA PRO A 164 -8.51 26.89 -2.16
C PRO A 164 -8.40 26.39 -0.71
N PRO A 165 -9.27 26.88 0.18
CA PRO A 165 -9.22 26.49 1.59
C PRO A 165 -9.24 24.96 1.70
N PRO A 166 -8.33 24.38 2.50
CA PRO A 166 -8.29 22.93 2.65
C PRO A 166 -9.60 22.43 3.26
N GLY A 167 -10.00 21.21 2.88
CA GLY A 167 -11.09 20.52 3.54
C GLY A 167 -10.77 20.21 5.00
N GLU A 168 -11.77 19.74 5.74
CA GLU A 168 -11.57 19.34 7.13
C GLU A 168 -10.50 18.23 7.24
N PRO A 169 -9.58 18.32 8.23
CA PRO A 169 -8.60 17.27 8.47
C PRO A 169 -9.32 15.95 8.76
N LYS A 170 -9.22 15.01 7.82
CA LYS A 170 -9.77 13.67 8.00
C LYS A 170 -8.82 12.86 8.88
N ASP A 171 -9.36 12.20 9.91
CA ASP A 171 -8.56 11.21 10.66
C ASP A 171 -8.31 10.00 9.75
N HIS A 172 -7.04 9.74 9.47
CA HIS A 172 -6.57 8.57 8.72
C HIS A 172 -6.96 7.23 9.38
N ASN A 173 -7.29 7.25 10.66
CA ASN A 173 -7.75 6.06 11.39
C ASN A 173 -9.26 5.88 11.38
N ASP A 174 -10.02 6.86 10.89
CA ASP A 174 -11.48 6.80 10.79
C ASP A 174 -11.91 5.99 9.56
N VAL A 175 -12.01 4.69 9.80
CA VAL A 175 -12.31 3.66 8.79
C VAL A 175 -13.76 3.20 8.95
N LEU A 176 -14.48 3.11 7.83
CA LEU A 176 -15.86 2.62 7.78
C LEU A 176 -16.00 1.26 8.46
N TRP A 177 -17.14 1.03 9.14
CA TRP A 177 -17.40 -0.20 9.89
C TRP A 177 -17.31 -1.47 9.04
N CYS A 178 -17.65 -1.38 7.75
CA CYS A 178 -17.64 -2.50 6.80
C CYS A 178 -16.26 -2.79 6.20
N GLU A 179 -15.24 -1.95 6.43
CA GLU A 179 -13.90 -2.12 5.87
C GLU A 179 -13.00 -2.97 6.79
N PHE A 180 -13.41 -4.20 7.05
CA PHE A 180 -12.75 -5.12 8.00
C PHE A 180 -11.24 -5.26 7.78
N ALA A 181 -10.81 -5.33 6.52
CA ALA A 181 -9.40 -5.40 6.13
C ALA A 181 -8.55 -4.26 6.69
N LEU A 182 -9.02 -3.03 6.46
CA LEU A 182 -8.32 -1.82 6.86
C LEU A 182 -8.36 -1.70 8.39
N ARG A 183 -9.42 -2.18 9.05
CA ARG A 183 -9.45 -2.22 10.52
C ARG A 183 -8.43 -3.18 11.11
N LEU A 184 -8.05 -4.25 10.42
CA LEU A 184 -7.00 -5.16 10.86
C LEU A 184 -5.59 -4.64 10.53
N ALA A 185 -5.47 -3.79 9.51
CA ALA A 185 -4.21 -3.17 9.15
C ALA A 185 -3.66 -2.28 10.29
N PRO A 186 -2.33 -2.23 10.45
CA PRO A 186 -1.70 -1.43 11.49
C PRO A 186 -2.07 0.04 11.33
N ARG A 187 -2.30 0.71 12.47
CA ARG A 187 -2.55 2.15 12.50
C ARG A 187 -1.29 2.92 12.16
N VAL A 188 -1.47 4.06 11.51
CA VAL A 188 -0.37 4.97 11.21
C VAL A 188 -0.05 5.79 12.46
N VAL A 189 1.10 5.53 13.08
CA VAL A 189 1.58 6.24 14.27
C VAL A 189 2.94 6.84 13.99
N TRP A 190 2.98 8.18 13.88
CA TRP A 190 4.22 8.91 13.63
C TRP A 190 5.11 8.93 14.87
N PRO A 191 6.45 8.81 14.71
CA PRO A 191 7.37 9.06 15.81
C PRO A 191 7.13 10.45 16.38
N ALA A 192 7.12 10.60 17.70
CA ALA A 192 6.71 11.84 18.36
C ALA A 192 7.53 13.07 17.90
N GLU A 193 8.83 12.91 17.74
CA GLU A 193 9.73 13.96 17.25
C GLU A 193 9.39 14.38 15.82
N MET A 194 9.15 13.42 14.93
CA MET A 194 8.79 13.67 13.53
C MET A 194 7.38 14.22 13.40
N ASP A 195 6.43 13.79 14.25
CA ASP A 195 5.08 14.35 14.28
C ASP A 195 5.13 15.84 14.63
N LEU A 196 5.91 16.20 15.66
CA LEU A 196 6.12 17.59 16.06
C LEU A 196 6.82 18.38 14.96
N GLU A 197 7.90 17.87 14.39
CA GLU A 197 8.65 18.55 13.31
C GLU A 197 7.79 18.81 12.09
N SER A 198 6.96 17.83 11.71
CA SER A 198 6.10 17.94 10.53
C SER A 198 5.02 19.02 10.68
N ARG A 199 4.59 19.31 11.92
CA ARG A 199 3.48 20.24 12.24
C ARG A 199 3.94 21.63 12.63
N THR A 200 5.23 21.83 12.90
CA THR A 200 5.79 23.09 13.41
C THR A 200 6.67 23.78 12.38
N ALA A 201 6.69 25.11 12.44
CA ALA A 201 7.71 25.91 11.78
C ALA A 201 9.03 25.84 12.59
N PRO A 202 10.20 25.96 11.93
CA PRO A 202 11.49 26.07 12.61
C PRO A 202 11.65 27.39 13.37
#